data_AF-A0A939L636-F1
#
_entry.id   AF-A0A939L636-F1
#
_cell.length_a   1.000
_cell.length_b   1.000
_cell.length_c   1.000
_cell.angle_alpha   90.00
_cell.angle_beta   90.00
_cell.angle_gamma   90.00
#
_symmetry.space_group_name_H-M   'P 1'
#
loop_
_entity.id
_entity.type
_entity.pdbx_description
1 polymer ?
#
loop_
_entity_poly.entity_id
_entity_poly.type
_entity_poly.pdbx_seq_one_letter_code
_entity_poly.pdbx_strand_id
1 'polypeptide(L)'
;MTVDASEARLDAGTYEVLRDRLARSAAELADRAQALNARRVAEFGGGELRLTGTGRLTTGRACLPQDLTAVGGLLLLGTRPVEVVDGAEDFADVLSLHRPDDLSPAQGPLLDDPRLRQDLADLRRYFRDARLERLRPVGGRLLAVFRTGPAATDVRVLRWRLDGDRADYQDGRG
;
A
#
# COMPACT_ATOMS: atom_id res chain seq x y z
N MET A 1 -22.17 -26.76 57.60
CA MET A 1 -21.91 -26.32 56.21
C MET A 1 -20.56 -26.91 55.80
N THR A 2 -20.54 -28.20 55.44
CA THR A 2 -19.34 -28.93 55.03
C THR A 2 -19.49 -29.23 53.56
N VAL A 3 -19.31 -28.19 52.74
CA VAL A 3 -19.09 -28.37 51.31
C VAL A 3 -17.60 -28.72 51.22
N ASP A 4 -17.35 -29.98 50.90
CA ASP A 4 -16.59 -30.26 49.70
C ASP A 4 -15.05 -30.12 49.72
N ALA A 5 -14.36 -31.17 50.21
CA ALA A 5 -12.94 -31.42 49.91
C ALA A 5 -12.77 -32.52 48.82
N SER A 6 -13.88 -33.00 48.26
CA SER A 6 -13.94 -34.16 47.37
C SER A 6 -14.30 -33.71 45.96
N GLU A 7 -15.41 -32.98 45.78
CA GLU A 7 -15.68 -32.19 44.58
C GLU A 7 -14.59 -31.14 44.35
N ALA A 8 -14.02 -30.46 45.35
CA ALA A 8 -12.85 -29.58 45.14
C ALA A 8 -11.60 -30.29 44.56
N ARG A 9 -11.39 -31.58 44.89
CA ARG A 9 -10.33 -32.42 44.28
C ARG A 9 -10.71 -32.95 42.90
N LEU A 10 -11.99 -33.28 42.69
CA LEU A 10 -12.53 -33.69 41.39
C LEU A 10 -12.54 -32.50 40.41
N ASP A 11 -12.80 -31.30 40.89
CA ASP A 11 -12.81 -30.04 40.14
C ASP A 11 -11.37 -29.60 39.82
N ALA A 12 -10.44 -29.72 40.77
CA ALA A 12 -9.01 -29.57 40.49
C ALA A 12 -8.51 -30.57 39.43
N GLY A 13 -8.94 -31.84 39.49
CA GLY A 13 -8.62 -32.85 38.48
C GLY A 13 -9.25 -32.56 37.12
N THR A 14 -10.48 -32.06 37.09
CA THR A 14 -11.19 -31.67 35.85
C THR A 14 -10.54 -30.44 35.20
N TYR A 15 -10.17 -29.45 36.00
CA TYR A 15 -9.47 -28.26 35.57
C TYR A 15 -8.09 -28.58 34.99
N GLU A 16 -7.29 -29.44 35.63
CA GLU A 16 -5.98 -29.84 35.09
C GLU A 16 -6.14 -30.60 33.76
N VAL A 17 -7.14 -31.48 33.63
CA VAL A 17 -7.42 -32.17 32.36
C VAL A 17 -7.81 -31.19 31.24
N LEU A 18 -8.63 -30.17 31.56
CA LEU A 18 -9.00 -29.13 30.59
C LEU A 18 -7.81 -28.25 30.21
N ARG A 19 -6.97 -27.88 31.18
CA ARG A 19 -5.73 -27.12 30.96
C ARG A 19 -4.77 -27.88 30.05
N ASP A 20 -4.55 -29.16 30.30
CA ASP A 20 -3.68 -30.01 29.48
C ASP A 20 -4.19 -30.15 28.05
N ARG A 21 -5.52 -30.26 27.87
CA ARG A 21 -6.14 -30.27 26.55
C ARG A 21 -5.93 -28.94 25.84
N LEU A 22 -6.15 -27.82 26.53
CA LEU A 22 -5.97 -26.49 25.95
C LEU A 22 -4.51 -26.25 25.54
N ALA A 23 -3.56 -26.65 26.39
CA ALA A 23 -2.14 -26.55 26.12
C ALA A 23 -1.73 -27.37 24.89
N ARG A 24 -2.26 -28.60 24.75
CA ARG A 24 -2.04 -29.45 23.58
C ARG A 24 -2.59 -28.83 22.30
N SER A 25 -3.82 -28.31 22.35
CA SER A 25 -4.44 -27.64 21.19
C SER A 25 -3.68 -26.37 20.79
N ALA A 26 -3.16 -25.62 21.77
CA ALA A 26 -2.35 -24.43 21.50
C ALA A 26 -1.02 -24.79 20.83
N ALA A 27 -0.35 -25.84 21.31
CA ALA A 27 0.88 -26.35 20.69
C ALA A 27 0.63 -26.82 19.24
N GLU A 28 -0.42 -27.59 19.02
CA GLU A 28 -0.78 -28.06 17.68
C GLU A 28 -1.10 -26.90 16.72
N LEU A 29 -1.79 -25.87 17.20
CA LEU A 29 -2.05 -24.67 16.41
C LEU A 29 -0.75 -23.91 16.08
N ALA A 30 0.15 -23.77 17.05
CA ALA A 30 1.43 -23.11 16.85
C ALA A 30 2.28 -23.84 15.80
N ASP A 31 2.35 -25.17 15.86
CA ASP A 31 3.08 -25.99 14.90
C ASP A 31 2.50 -25.85 13.50
N ARG A 32 1.17 -25.90 13.36
CA ARG A 32 0.49 -25.71 12.06
C ARG A 32 0.72 -24.30 11.50
N ALA A 33 0.69 -23.28 12.36
CA ALA A 33 0.93 -21.90 11.96
C ALA A 33 2.39 -21.69 11.51
N GLN A 34 3.36 -22.29 12.22
CA GLN A 34 4.77 -22.27 11.84
C GLN A 34 5.00 -23.01 10.52
N ALA A 35 4.39 -24.18 10.33
CA ALA A 35 4.49 -24.92 9.07
C ALA A 35 3.89 -24.13 7.89
N LEU A 36 2.75 -23.47 8.09
CA LEU A 36 2.14 -22.60 7.08
C LEU A 36 3.05 -21.41 6.77
N ASN A 37 3.61 -20.75 7.78
CA ASN A 37 4.53 -19.65 7.55
C ASN A 37 5.82 -20.12 6.87
N ALA A 38 6.36 -21.30 7.21
CA ALA A 38 7.53 -21.87 6.53
C ALA A 38 7.23 -22.12 5.05
N ARG A 39 6.05 -22.68 4.72
CA ARG A 39 5.59 -22.82 3.33
C ARG A 39 5.43 -21.47 2.64
N ARG A 40 4.85 -20.47 3.33
CA ARG A 40 4.73 -19.11 2.81
C ARG A 40 6.10 -18.49 2.54
N VAL A 41 7.07 -18.69 3.41
CA VAL A 41 8.43 -18.18 3.23
C VAL A 41 9.18 -18.95 2.13
N ALA A 42 8.98 -20.27 2.02
CA ALA A 42 9.57 -21.05 0.93
C ALA A 42 9.00 -20.63 -0.44
N GLU A 43 7.69 -20.37 -0.52
CA GLU A 43 7.00 -20.00 -1.76
C GLU A 43 7.16 -18.51 -2.10
N PHE A 44 7.11 -17.63 -1.09
CA PHE A 44 7.01 -16.17 -1.27
C PHE A 44 8.10 -15.37 -0.53
N GLY A 45 8.92 -16.02 0.29
CA GLY A 45 9.77 -15.37 1.29
C GLY A 45 11.12 -14.86 0.81
N GLY A 46 11.42 -14.93 -0.48
CA GLY A 46 12.58 -14.22 -1.00
C GLY A 46 13.08 -14.80 -2.30
N GLY A 47 12.56 -14.31 -3.41
CA GLY A 47 13.40 -14.21 -4.58
C GLY A 47 14.57 -13.31 -4.21
N GLU A 48 15.81 -13.79 -4.41
CA GLU A 48 16.98 -12.94 -4.36
C GLU A 48 16.71 -11.70 -5.22
N LEU A 49 16.83 -10.50 -4.63
CA LEU A 49 16.69 -9.25 -5.38
C LEU A 49 17.88 -9.13 -6.31
N ARG A 50 17.78 -9.78 -7.47
CA ARG A 50 18.75 -9.68 -8.54
C ARG A 50 18.36 -8.53 -9.44
N LEU A 51 19.30 -7.62 -9.69
CA LEU A 51 19.14 -6.57 -10.68
C LEU A 51 18.83 -7.21 -12.05
N THR A 52 17.62 -7.04 -12.56
CA THR A 52 17.19 -7.57 -13.85
C THR A 52 17.61 -6.67 -15.01
N GLY A 53 17.79 -5.38 -14.75
CA GLY A 53 18.23 -4.41 -15.74
C GLY A 53 18.37 -3.01 -15.14
N THR A 54 18.90 -2.10 -15.94
CA THR A 54 18.96 -0.67 -15.64
C THR A 54 18.42 0.09 -16.85
N GLY A 55 17.82 1.24 -16.59
CA GLY A 55 17.30 2.08 -17.65
C GLY A 55 17.17 3.52 -17.20
N ARG A 56 16.80 4.39 -18.15
CA ARG A 56 16.61 5.82 -17.91
C ARG A 56 15.18 6.20 -18.24
N LEU A 57 14.45 6.67 -17.23
CA LEU A 57 13.17 7.32 -17.43
C LEU A 57 13.41 8.72 -18.01
N THR A 58 12.72 9.02 -19.11
CA THR A 58 12.70 10.36 -19.71
C THR A 58 11.34 11.00 -19.43
N THR A 59 11.36 12.23 -18.93
CA THR A 59 10.16 13.02 -18.64
C THR A 59 10.05 14.16 -19.64
N GLY A 60 8.82 14.52 -20.02
CA GLY A 60 8.59 15.60 -21.00
C GLY A 60 8.94 16.99 -20.49
N ARG A 61 9.04 17.16 -19.16
CA ARG A 61 9.39 18.42 -18.49
C ARG A 61 10.41 18.18 -17.38
N ALA A 62 11.12 19.24 -17.02
CA ALA A 62 12.04 19.24 -15.88
C ALA A 62 11.26 19.03 -14.57
N CYS A 63 11.58 17.94 -13.87
CA CYS A 63 10.92 17.56 -12.63
C CYS A 63 11.89 16.86 -11.69
N LEU A 64 11.56 16.89 -10.39
CA LEU A 64 12.22 16.06 -9.38
C LEU A 64 11.42 14.76 -9.22
N PRO A 65 12.06 13.58 -9.36
CA PRO A 65 11.40 12.31 -9.06
C PRO A 65 11.16 12.23 -7.55
N GLN A 66 9.93 11.93 -7.16
CA GLN A 66 9.50 11.90 -5.77
C GLN A 66 9.32 10.46 -5.28
N ASP A 67 8.66 9.62 -6.07
CA ASP A 67 8.44 8.22 -5.73
C ASP A 67 8.19 7.40 -7.00
N LEU A 68 8.39 6.08 -6.93
CA LEU A 68 8.19 5.15 -8.04
C LEU A 68 7.64 3.83 -7.49
N THR A 69 6.54 3.36 -8.06
CA THR A 69 5.94 2.09 -7.63
C THR A 69 5.36 1.30 -8.79
N ALA A 70 5.29 -0.03 -8.66
CA ALA A 70 4.69 -0.90 -9.66
C ALA A 70 3.21 -1.14 -9.34
N VAL A 71 2.33 -0.93 -10.32
CA VAL A 71 0.87 -1.07 -10.18
C VAL A 71 0.29 -1.58 -11.50
N GLY A 72 -0.42 -2.72 -11.45
CA GLY A 72 -1.12 -3.28 -12.63
C GLY A 72 -0.19 -3.52 -13.83
N GLY A 73 1.01 -4.06 -13.59
CA GLY A 73 2.01 -4.31 -14.64
C GLY A 73 2.73 -3.07 -15.19
N LEU A 74 2.39 -1.87 -14.71
CA LEU A 74 3.03 -0.61 -15.10
C LEU A 74 3.84 -0.02 -13.94
N LEU A 75 4.75 0.90 -14.28
CA LEU A 75 5.44 1.75 -13.32
C LEU A 75 4.71 3.09 -13.21
N LEU A 76 4.25 3.41 -12.02
CA LEU A 76 3.72 4.73 -11.69
C LEU A 76 4.84 5.59 -11.10
N LEU A 77 5.23 6.61 -11.84
CA LEU A 77 6.20 7.61 -11.44
C LEU A 77 5.47 8.83 -10.86
N GLY A 78 5.85 9.18 -9.64
CA GLY A 78 5.48 10.41 -8.96
C GLY A 78 6.55 11.48 -9.14
N THR A 79 6.17 12.63 -9.64
CA THR A 79 7.07 13.76 -9.91
C THR A 79 6.63 15.03 -9.22
N ARG A 80 7.60 15.90 -8.99
CA ARG A 80 7.37 17.28 -8.54
C ARG A 80 7.93 18.24 -9.58
N PRO A 81 7.16 19.24 -10.05
CA PRO A 81 7.70 20.24 -10.95
C PRO A 81 8.82 21.04 -10.26
N VAL A 82 9.91 21.33 -10.99
CA VAL A 82 11.02 22.18 -10.50
C VAL A 82 10.57 23.64 -10.44
N GLU A 83 9.76 24.05 -11.42
CA GLU A 83 9.14 25.38 -11.49
C GLU A 83 7.63 25.21 -11.60
N VAL A 84 6.89 25.92 -10.74
CA VAL A 84 5.44 26.02 -10.87
C VAL A 84 5.16 27.06 -11.95
N VAL A 85 4.91 26.60 -13.18
CA VAL A 85 4.48 27.50 -14.25
C VAL A 85 2.99 27.81 -14.04
N ASP A 86 2.67 29.08 -13.80
CA ASP A 86 1.28 29.54 -13.70
C ASP A 86 0.53 29.19 -15.01
N GLY A 87 -0.59 28.47 -14.87
CA GLY A 87 -1.52 28.20 -15.98
C GLY A 87 -1.43 26.83 -16.65
N ALA A 88 -0.49 25.96 -16.27
CA ALA A 88 -0.47 24.59 -16.78
C ALA A 88 -1.35 23.67 -15.91
N GLU A 89 -2.58 23.41 -16.37
CA GLU A 89 -3.48 22.38 -15.82
C GLU A 89 -3.01 20.95 -16.13
N ASP A 90 -1.70 20.73 -16.30
CA ASP A 90 -1.21 19.45 -16.79
C ASP A 90 -1.14 18.44 -15.64
N PHE A 91 -2.04 17.48 -15.71
CA PHE A 91 -2.15 16.33 -14.83
C PHE A 91 -0.88 15.43 -14.91
N ALA A 92 -0.26 15.39 -16.09
CA ALA A 92 0.94 14.61 -16.38
C ALA A 92 2.20 15.06 -15.59
N ASP A 93 2.17 16.25 -14.99
CA ASP A 93 3.34 16.80 -14.28
C ASP A 93 3.59 16.17 -12.90
N VAL A 94 2.61 15.44 -12.34
CA VAL A 94 2.72 14.87 -10.98
C VAL A 94 2.68 13.34 -10.99
N LEU A 95 1.86 12.74 -11.86
CA LEU A 95 1.76 11.30 -12.00
C LEU A 95 1.90 10.92 -13.47
N SER A 96 2.78 9.99 -13.76
CA SER A 96 3.00 9.45 -15.11
C SER A 96 3.17 7.93 -15.06
N LEU A 97 2.68 7.27 -16.11
CA LEU A 97 2.80 5.82 -16.25
C LEU A 97 3.90 5.49 -17.25
N HIS A 98 4.64 4.43 -16.96
CA HIS A 98 5.71 3.91 -17.80
C HIS A 98 5.64 2.39 -17.90
N ARG A 99 6.03 1.82 -19.05
CA ARG A 99 6.18 0.38 -19.19
C ARG A 99 7.49 -0.07 -18.51
N PRO A 100 7.50 -1.16 -17.74
CA PRO A 100 8.72 -1.62 -17.06
C PRO A 100 9.81 -2.10 -18.01
N ASP A 101 9.45 -2.59 -19.20
CA ASP A 101 10.39 -3.22 -20.13
C ASP A 101 11.32 -2.22 -20.84
N ASP A 102 10.77 -1.10 -21.32
CA ASP A 102 11.48 -0.09 -22.09
C ASP A 102 11.44 1.31 -21.46
N LEU A 103 10.73 1.47 -20.33
CA LEU A 103 10.52 2.72 -19.62
C LEU A 103 9.82 3.81 -20.45
N SER A 104 9.20 3.42 -21.57
CA SER A 104 8.42 4.32 -22.41
C SER A 104 7.16 4.81 -21.69
N PRO A 105 6.70 6.04 -21.94
CA PRO A 105 5.42 6.51 -21.45
C PRO A 105 4.28 5.56 -21.83
N ALA A 106 3.41 5.30 -20.87
CA ALA A 106 2.23 4.47 -21.01
C ALA A 106 0.97 5.27 -20.64
N GLN A 107 -0.17 4.78 -21.09
CA GLN A 107 -1.50 5.27 -20.73
C GLN A 107 -2.24 4.11 -20.08
N GLY A 108 -3.24 4.40 -19.24
CA GLY A 108 -4.02 3.35 -18.61
C GLY A 108 -5.05 3.86 -17.61
N PRO A 109 -6.00 2.98 -17.25
CA PRO A 109 -7.20 3.35 -16.51
C PRO A 109 -6.91 3.94 -15.12
N LEU A 110 -5.71 3.69 -14.57
CA LEU A 110 -5.27 4.26 -13.30
C LEU A 110 -5.34 5.79 -13.28
N LEU A 111 -5.05 6.43 -14.42
CA LEU A 111 -4.92 7.88 -14.54
C LEU A 111 -6.04 8.54 -15.38
N ASP A 112 -6.93 7.75 -15.99
CA ASP A 112 -7.93 8.25 -16.94
C ASP A 112 -9.23 8.76 -16.27
N ASP A 113 -9.44 8.48 -14.99
CA ASP A 113 -10.67 8.84 -14.26
C ASP A 113 -10.83 10.38 -14.15
N PRO A 114 -11.96 10.96 -14.60
CA PRO A 114 -12.20 12.41 -14.50
C PRO A 114 -12.29 12.91 -13.05
N ARG A 115 -12.73 12.08 -12.09
CA ARG A 115 -12.80 12.45 -10.66
C ARG A 115 -11.41 12.66 -10.08
N LEU A 116 -10.44 11.84 -10.50
CA LEU A 116 -9.04 12.01 -10.12
C LEU A 116 -8.49 13.35 -10.60
N ARG A 117 -8.79 13.74 -11.86
CA ARG A 117 -8.38 15.04 -12.41
C ARG A 117 -8.97 16.20 -11.62
N GLN A 118 -10.25 16.10 -11.27
CA GLN A 118 -10.91 17.10 -10.44
C GLN A 118 -10.26 17.20 -9.05
N ASP A 119 -10.06 16.09 -8.35
CA ASP A 119 -9.48 16.09 -7.01
C ASP A 119 -8.03 16.62 -7.00
N LEU A 120 -7.24 16.37 -8.04
CA LEU A 120 -5.90 16.96 -8.19
C LEU A 120 -5.94 18.47 -8.47
N ALA A 121 -6.89 18.91 -9.30
CA ALA A 121 -7.09 20.34 -9.57
C ALA A 121 -7.50 21.08 -8.28
N ASP A 122 -8.41 20.49 -7.51
CA ASP A 122 -8.85 21.02 -6.22
C ASP A 122 -7.69 21.05 -5.21
N LEU A 123 -6.89 19.98 -5.16
CA LEU A 123 -5.71 19.92 -4.31
C LEU A 123 -4.76 21.09 -4.58
N ARG A 124 -4.44 21.37 -5.85
CA ARG A 124 -3.59 22.50 -6.25
C ARG A 124 -4.25 23.84 -5.96
N ARG A 125 -5.55 23.96 -6.18
CA ARG A 125 -6.31 25.20 -5.99
C ARG A 125 -6.37 25.61 -4.52
N TYR A 126 -6.64 24.65 -3.64
CA TYR A 126 -6.86 24.92 -2.21
C TYR A 126 -5.59 24.81 -1.37
N PHE A 127 -4.60 24.04 -1.81
CA PHE A 127 -3.36 23.82 -1.07
C PHE A 127 -2.16 24.14 -1.96
N ARG A 128 -1.70 25.39 -1.92
CA ARG A 128 -0.57 25.85 -2.76
C ARG A 128 0.71 25.06 -2.55
N ASP A 129 0.95 24.57 -1.33
CA ASP A 129 2.12 23.76 -0.99
C ASP A 129 1.91 22.25 -1.19
N ALA A 130 0.79 21.87 -1.82
CA ALA A 130 0.48 20.49 -2.14
C ALA A 130 1.60 19.86 -2.96
N ARG A 131 2.17 18.78 -2.41
CA ARG A 131 3.18 18.00 -3.09
C ARG A 131 2.95 16.53 -2.84
N LEU A 132 3.21 15.71 -3.86
CA LEU A 132 3.29 14.28 -3.66
C LEU A 132 4.42 14.00 -2.66
N GLU A 133 4.15 13.13 -1.70
CA GLU A 133 5.14 12.68 -0.72
C GLU A 133 5.46 11.21 -0.93
N ARG A 134 4.44 10.38 -1.22
CA ARG A 134 4.60 8.93 -1.35
C ARG A 134 3.52 8.29 -2.22
N LEU A 135 3.88 7.22 -2.91
CA LEU A 135 3.01 6.25 -3.56
C LEU A 135 3.09 4.93 -2.80
N ARG A 136 1.96 4.43 -2.32
CA ARG A 136 1.94 3.24 -1.46
C ARG A 136 0.91 2.22 -1.92
N PRO A 137 1.34 1.13 -2.57
CA PRO A 137 0.49 -0.05 -2.73
C PRO A 137 0.35 -0.76 -1.37
N VAL A 138 -0.88 -1.00 -0.92
CA VAL A 138 -1.18 -1.68 0.35
C VAL A 138 -2.53 -2.39 0.27
N GLY A 139 -2.54 -3.70 0.54
CA GLY A 139 -3.78 -4.48 0.71
C GLY A 139 -4.79 -4.35 -0.43
N GLY A 140 -4.33 -4.45 -1.69
CA GLY A 140 -5.20 -4.30 -2.86
C GLY A 140 -5.65 -2.85 -3.10
N ARG A 141 -4.94 -1.86 -2.56
CA ARG A 141 -5.18 -0.44 -2.82
C ARG A 141 -3.88 0.24 -3.22
N LEU A 142 -3.98 1.30 -3.99
CA LEU A 142 -2.91 2.28 -4.16
C LEU A 142 -3.31 3.55 -3.42
N LEU A 143 -2.37 4.13 -2.69
CA LEU A 143 -2.53 5.41 -2.03
C LEU A 143 -1.48 6.39 -2.58
N ALA A 144 -1.91 7.52 -3.11
CA ALA A 144 -1.03 8.65 -3.39
C ALA A 144 -1.20 9.68 -2.29
N VAL A 145 -0.13 9.86 -1.51
CA VAL A 145 -0.10 10.67 -0.30
C VAL A 145 0.48 12.03 -0.65
N PHE A 146 -0.33 13.06 -0.48
CA PHE A 146 0.03 14.44 -0.73
C PHE A 146 0.15 15.20 0.57
N ARG A 147 1.28 15.86 0.77
CA ARG A 147 1.43 16.81 1.88
C ARG A 147 0.84 18.15 1.47
N THR A 148 -0.05 18.69 2.29
CA THR A 148 -0.76 19.96 2.03
C THR A 148 -0.34 21.10 2.96
N GLY A 149 0.48 20.82 3.96
CA GLY A 149 0.93 21.81 4.95
C GLY A 149 2.22 21.41 5.66
N PRO A 150 2.66 22.20 6.64
CA PRO A 150 3.89 21.96 7.39
C PRO A 150 3.76 20.82 8.41
N ALA A 151 2.57 20.58 8.97
CA ALA A 151 2.41 19.52 9.97
C ALA A 151 2.44 18.14 9.31
N ALA A 152 2.90 17.13 10.05
CA ALA A 152 2.90 15.75 9.58
C ALA A 152 1.48 15.19 9.34
N THR A 153 0.48 15.80 9.96
CA THR A 153 -0.94 15.47 9.80
C THR A 153 -1.61 16.20 8.64
N ASP A 154 -0.94 17.18 8.02
CA ASP A 154 -1.48 17.95 6.90
C ASP A 154 -1.29 17.16 5.61
N VAL A 155 -2.14 16.16 5.45
CA VAL A 155 -2.04 15.19 4.36
C VAL A 155 -3.39 15.01 3.68
N ARG A 156 -3.37 14.90 2.36
CA ARG A 156 -4.48 14.44 1.53
C ARG A 156 -4.10 13.14 0.86
N VAL A 157 -5.03 12.21 0.75
CA VAL A 157 -4.76 10.89 0.17
C VAL A 157 -5.72 10.63 -0.98
N LEU A 158 -5.17 10.42 -2.17
CA LEU A 158 -5.89 9.90 -3.33
C LEU A 158 -5.81 8.38 -3.31
N ARG A 159 -6.95 7.72 -3.55
CA ARG A 159 -7.10 6.28 -3.33
C ARG A 159 -7.63 5.57 -4.55
N TRP A 160 -6.98 4.45 -4.88
CA TRP A 160 -7.48 3.50 -5.86
C TRP A 160 -7.69 2.14 -5.19
N ARG A 161 -8.71 1.42 -5.63
CA ARG A 161 -8.84 -0.02 -5.41
C ARG A 161 -8.19 -0.74 -6.58
N LEU A 162 -7.32 -1.69 -6.28
CA LEU A 162 -6.63 -2.51 -7.26
C LEU A 162 -7.31 -3.88 -7.33
N ASP A 163 -7.58 -4.33 -8.54
CA ASP A 163 -8.23 -5.61 -8.84
C ASP A 163 -7.54 -6.24 -10.06
N GLY A 164 -6.51 -7.05 -9.79
CA GLY A 164 -5.57 -7.51 -10.82
C GLY A 164 -4.89 -6.33 -11.51
N ASP A 165 -5.06 -6.23 -12.82
CA ASP A 165 -4.52 -5.14 -13.65
C ASP A 165 -5.44 -3.92 -13.72
N ARG A 166 -6.64 -3.98 -13.12
CA ARG A 166 -7.57 -2.84 -13.08
C ARG A 166 -7.34 -2.02 -11.82
N ALA A 167 -7.36 -0.70 -12.00
CA ALA A 167 -7.39 0.25 -10.91
C ALA A 167 -8.63 1.12 -11.01
N ASP A 168 -9.39 1.18 -9.92
CA ASP A 168 -10.64 1.91 -9.80
C ASP A 168 -10.46 3.05 -8.80
N TYR A 169 -10.50 4.29 -9.29
CA TYR A 169 -10.37 5.47 -8.44
C TYR A 169 -11.55 5.57 -7.48
N GLN A 170 -11.27 5.73 -6.20
CA GLN A 170 -12.28 5.80 -5.14
C GLN A 170 -12.60 7.26 -4.82
N ASP A 171 -11.62 7.98 -4.27
CA ASP A 171 -11.74 9.38 -3.85
C ASP A 171 -10.38 10.00 -3.52
N GLY A 172 -10.38 11.32 -3.35
CA GLY A 172 -9.28 12.12 -2.79
C GLY A 172 -9.52 12.59 -1.35
N ARG A 173 -10.38 11.89 -0.59
CA ARG A 173 -10.80 12.30 0.75
C ARG A 173 -10.00 11.50 1.79
N GLY A 174 -8.87 12.06 2.17
CA GLY A 174 -8.03 11.64 3.31
C GLY A 174 -7.66 12.85 4.14
#